data_AF-A0A519TEI8-F1
#
_entry.id   AF-A0A519TEI8-F1
#
_cell.length_a   1.000
_cell.length_b   1.000
_cell.length_c   1.000
_cell.angle_alpha   90.00
_cell.angle_beta   90.00
_cell.angle_gamma   90.00
#
_symmetry.space_group_name_H-M   'P 1'
#
loop_
_entity.id
_entity.type
_entity.pdbx_description
1 polymer ?
#
loop_
_entity_poly.entity_id
_entity_poly.type
_entity_poly.pdbx_seq_one_letter_code
_entity_poly.pdbx_strand_id
1 'polypeptide(L)'
;MPPSTTTPRPAKSPNDNAMIKALTVLQAVARKREDFALVDPALVAPAQKAVDQGVQCILKTQYVQRGKLTVWCAQHDRVTLLPCKARAFELASLSGDESVGITEFLLTLPNPSTEVRRAVAAAVAWFQASKIENTAVQDIADPKQPKGRDRVMVPQAGSTLWARFYDLNTNQPIYVGRDGVPHARLADIENERRTGYVYAATWPEKLLNRDYPKWQQKWPAP
;
A
#
# COMPACT_ATOMS: atom_id res chain seq x y z
N MET A 1 -37.11 4.77 -28.26
CA MET A 1 -36.00 4.13 -27.51
C MET A 1 -35.74 4.99 -26.28
N PRO A 2 -35.65 4.44 -25.07
CA PRO A 2 -35.31 5.26 -23.90
C PRO A 2 -33.83 5.67 -23.98
N PRO A 3 -33.45 6.85 -23.48
CA PRO A 3 -32.06 7.28 -23.45
C PRO A 3 -31.29 6.42 -22.44
N SER A 4 -30.15 5.89 -22.88
CA SER A 4 -29.19 5.15 -22.06
C SER A 4 -28.66 6.04 -20.93
N THR A 5 -29.13 5.81 -19.70
CA THR A 5 -28.51 6.37 -18.49
C THR A 5 -27.28 5.54 -18.14
N THR A 6 -26.23 5.64 -18.95
CA THR A 6 -24.90 5.19 -18.56
C THR A 6 -24.25 6.29 -17.77
N THR A 7 -24.49 6.31 -16.46
CA THR A 7 -23.67 7.07 -15.52
C THR A 7 -22.21 6.64 -15.76
N PRO A 8 -21.28 7.54 -16.08
CA PRO A 8 -19.89 7.14 -16.28
C PRO A 8 -19.40 6.50 -14.99
N ARG A 9 -19.03 5.21 -15.05
CA ARG A 9 -18.37 4.54 -13.91
C ARG A 9 -17.15 5.40 -13.55
N PRO A 10 -17.00 5.84 -12.29
CA PRO A 10 -15.79 6.54 -11.89
C PRO A 10 -14.62 5.60 -12.20
N ALA A 11 -13.76 6.04 -13.10
CA ALA A 11 -12.67 5.23 -13.59
C ALA A 11 -11.52 5.33 -12.59
N LYS A 12 -11.46 4.33 -11.71
CA LYS A 12 -10.49 4.19 -10.64
C LYS A 12 -9.20 3.57 -11.20
N SER A 13 -8.05 3.86 -10.58
CA SER A 13 -6.85 3.05 -10.82
C SER A 13 -7.12 1.60 -10.36
N PRO A 14 -6.49 0.59 -10.98
CA PRO A 14 -6.34 -0.71 -10.34
C PRO A 14 -5.71 -0.55 -8.96
N ASN A 15 -5.97 -1.49 -8.03
CA ASN A 15 -5.28 -1.51 -6.74
C ASN A 15 -3.76 -1.39 -6.96
N ASP A 16 -3.09 -0.63 -6.12
CA ASP A 16 -1.71 -0.23 -6.37
C ASP A 16 -0.76 -1.44 -6.41
N ASN A 17 -1.03 -2.54 -5.69
CA ASN A 17 -0.31 -3.82 -5.88
C ASN A 17 -0.36 -4.35 -7.32
N ALA A 18 -1.49 -4.20 -8.03
CA ALA A 18 -1.59 -4.62 -9.43
C ALA A 18 -0.75 -3.72 -10.34
N MET A 19 -0.75 -2.40 -10.08
CA MET A 19 0.11 -1.45 -10.79
C MET A 19 1.59 -1.77 -10.56
N ILE A 20 2.00 -2.02 -9.32
CA ILE A 20 3.39 -2.33 -8.97
C ILE A 20 3.85 -3.63 -9.64
N LYS A 21 3.02 -4.68 -9.64
CA LYS A 21 3.33 -5.93 -10.35
C LYS A 21 3.51 -5.70 -11.85
N ALA A 22 2.62 -4.94 -12.49
CA ALA A 22 2.74 -4.61 -13.90
C ALA A 22 4.02 -3.81 -14.20
N LEU A 23 4.32 -2.79 -13.40
CA LEU A 23 5.55 -1.99 -13.54
C LEU A 23 6.81 -2.81 -13.30
N THR A 24 6.77 -3.80 -12.41
CA THR A 24 7.89 -4.71 -12.17
C THR A 24 8.19 -5.56 -13.41
N VAL A 25 7.16 -6.11 -14.05
CA VAL A 25 7.32 -6.85 -15.32
C VAL A 25 7.87 -5.94 -16.43
N LEU A 26 7.30 -4.75 -16.60
CA LEU A 26 7.79 -3.79 -17.61
C LEU A 26 9.24 -3.36 -17.33
N GLN A 27 9.63 -3.22 -16.08
CA GLN A 27 11.00 -2.94 -15.69
C GLN A 27 11.94 -4.10 -16.03
N ALA A 28 11.51 -5.35 -15.85
CA ALA A 28 12.29 -6.52 -16.24
C ALA A 28 12.50 -6.60 -17.76
N VAL A 29 11.44 -6.32 -18.55
CA VAL A 29 11.50 -6.19 -20.02
C VAL A 29 12.47 -5.09 -20.44
N ALA A 30 12.32 -3.87 -19.88
CA ALA A 30 13.16 -2.72 -20.21
C ALA A 30 14.65 -2.96 -19.92
N ARG A 31 14.95 -3.79 -18.92
CA ARG A 31 16.33 -4.11 -18.51
C ARG A 31 16.86 -5.42 -19.11
N LYS A 32 16.05 -6.14 -19.89
CA LYS A 32 16.37 -7.50 -20.40
C LYS A 32 16.89 -8.44 -19.31
N ARG A 33 16.26 -8.42 -18.12
CA ARG A 33 16.65 -9.26 -16.97
C ARG A 33 15.86 -10.56 -16.92
N GLU A 34 16.41 -11.57 -16.22
CA GLU A 34 15.75 -12.86 -15.99
C GLU A 34 15.30 -13.51 -17.32
N ASP A 35 14.08 -14.04 -17.36
CA ASP A 35 13.48 -14.67 -18.54
C ASP A 35 13.23 -13.68 -19.70
N PHE A 36 13.44 -12.38 -19.47
CA PHE A 36 13.24 -11.33 -20.47
C PHE A 36 14.51 -10.99 -21.27
N ALA A 37 15.59 -11.78 -21.16
CA ALA A 37 16.80 -11.58 -21.96
C ALA A 37 16.54 -11.69 -23.49
N LEU A 38 15.52 -12.47 -23.88
CA LEU A 38 15.17 -12.78 -25.27
C LEU A 38 13.95 -12.01 -25.80
N VAL A 39 13.45 -11.01 -25.06
CA VAL A 39 12.32 -10.19 -25.55
C VAL A 39 12.71 -9.46 -26.82
N ASP A 40 11.73 -9.24 -27.69
CA ASP A 40 11.88 -8.38 -28.86
C ASP A 40 12.47 -7.02 -28.43
N PRO A 41 13.64 -6.62 -28.95
CA PRO A 41 14.26 -5.33 -28.65
C PRO A 41 13.34 -4.13 -28.88
N ALA A 42 12.34 -4.24 -29.76
CA ALA A 42 11.34 -3.20 -30.00
C ALA A 42 10.47 -2.90 -28.77
N LEU A 43 10.34 -3.84 -27.83
CA LEU A 43 9.54 -3.67 -26.60
C LEU A 43 10.29 -2.92 -25.49
N VAL A 44 11.61 -2.81 -25.58
CA VAL A 44 12.45 -2.21 -24.52
C VAL A 44 12.12 -0.74 -24.30
N ALA A 45 12.13 0.07 -25.36
CA ALA A 45 11.88 1.51 -25.24
C ALA A 45 10.44 1.85 -24.79
N PRO A 46 9.39 1.21 -25.32
CA PRO A 46 8.02 1.36 -24.79
C PRO A 46 7.90 0.95 -23.33
N ALA A 47 8.52 -0.16 -22.92
CA ALA A 47 8.49 -0.62 -21.53
C ALA A 47 9.19 0.38 -20.60
N GLN A 48 10.36 0.91 -20.97
CA GLN A 48 11.05 1.93 -20.19
C GLN A 48 10.19 3.20 -20.05
N LYS A 49 9.58 3.66 -21.14
CA LYS A 49 8.68 4.83 -21.11
C LYS A 49 7.49 4.61 -20.18
N ALA A 50 6.90 3.41 -20.20
CA ALA A 50 5.79 3.06 -19.31
C ALA A 50 6.23 3.01 -17.84
N VAL A 51 7.43 2.50 -17.55
CA VAL A 51 8.03 2.53 -16.20
C VAL A 51 8.23 3.97 -15.74
N ASP A 52 8.79 4.84 -16.57
CA ASP A 52 9.03 6.24 -16.23
C ASP A 52 7.72 6.98 -15.91
N GLN A 53 6.68 6.76 -16.73
CA GLN A 53 5.34 7.29 -16.48
C GLN A 53 4.71 6.73 -15.21
N GLY A 54 4.89 5.44 -14.94
CA GLY A 54 4.43 4.78 -13.72
C GLY A 54 5.09 5.37 -12.46
N VAL A 55 6.40 5.59 -12.49
CA VAL A 55 7.13 6.27 -11.41
C VAL A 55 6.60 7.68 -11.19
N GLN A 56 6.39 8.46 -12.28
CA GLN A 56 5.81 9.80 -12.15
C GLN A 56 4.40 9.78 -11.55
N CYS A 57 3.58 8.78 -11.89
CA CYS A 57 2.27 8.59 -11.28
C CYS A 57 2.38 8.33 -9.77
N ILE A 58 3.25 7.38 -9.37
CA ILE A 58 3.52 7.05 -7.96
C ILE A 58 3.94 8.30 -7.17
N LEU A 59 4.85 9.10 -7.71
CA LEU A 59 5.31 10.31 -7.03
C LEU A 59 4.19 11.35 -6.86
N LYS A 60 3.28 11.46 -7.82
CA LYS A 60 2.15 12.41 -7.77
C LYS A 60 1.01 11.94 -6.87
N THR A 61 0.87 10.64 -6.65
CA THR A 61 -0.17 10.07 -5.77
C THR A 61 0.29 9.92 -4.32
N GLN A 62 1.56 10.18 -4.00
CA GLN A 62 2.03 10.13 -2.62
C GLN A 62 1.31 11.19 -1.79
N TYR A 63 0.64 10.74 -0.73
CA TYR A 63 -0.25 11.61 0.03
C TYR A 63 0.53 12.58 0.93
N VAL A 64 0.12 13.85 0.91
CA VAL A 64 0.65 14.90 1.78
C VAL A 64 -0.31 15.10 2.94
N GLN A 65 0.01 14.52 4.10
CA GLN A 65 -0.77 14.69 5.32
C GLN A 65 -0.23 15.89 6.10
N ARG A 66 -1.04 16.95 6.24
CA ARG A 66 -0.70 18.15 7.02
C ARG A 66 0.68 18.74 6.66
N GLY A 67 0.96 18.83 5.36
CA GLY A 67 2.21 19.38 4.82
C GLY A 67 3.40 18.41 4.83
N LYS A 68 3.23 17.17 5.30
CA LYS A 68 4.28 16.13 5.29
C LYS A 68 3.95 15.04 4.28
N LEU A 69 4.91 14.69 3.42
CA LEU A 69 4.78 13.51 2.57
C LEU A 69 4.70 12.25 3.44
N THR A 70 3.85 11.31 3.03
CA THR A 70 3.59 10.07 3.76
C THR A 70 3.77 8.86 2.84
N VAL A 71 2.69 8.12 2.60
CA VAL A 71 2.64 6.92 1.77
C VAL A 71 1.44 7.04 0.81
N TRP A 72 0.90 5.91 0.36
CA TRP A 72 -0.13 5.84 -0.66
C TRP A 72 -1.42 5.19 -0.13
N CYS A 73 -2.54 5.51 -0.75
CA CYS A 73 -3.76 4.71 -0.62
C CYS A 73 -3.64 3.41 -1.42
N ALA A 74 -4.52 2.44 -1.16
CA ALA A 74 -4.62 1.24 -2.00
C ALA A 74 -5.11 1.58 -3.43
N GLN A 75 -5.84 2.69 -3.59
CA GLN A 75 -6.27 3.17 -4.90
C GLN A 75 -6.44 4.69 -4.93
N HIS A 76 -6.23 5.26 -6.12
CA HIS A 76 -6.31 6.69 -6.36
C HIS A 76 -7.30 6.97 -7.51
N ASP A 77 -7.95 8.13 -7.45
CA ASP A 77 -8.75 8.60 -8.57
C ASP A 77 -7.84 8.97 -9.75
N ARG A 78 -8.17 8.50 -10.95
CA ARG A 78 -7.27 8.65 -12.12
C ARG A 78 -7.07 10.10 -12.58
N VAL A 79 -7.96 11.01 -12.19
CA VAL A 79 -7.97 12.40 -12.65
C VAL A 79 -7.36 13.30 -11.59
N THR A 80 -7.89 13.22 -10.37
CA THR A 80 -7.45 14.06 -9.24
C THR A 80 -6.19 13.53 -8.56
N LEU A 81 -5.86 12.24 -8.76
CA LEU A 81 -4.76 11.53 -8.12
C LEU A 81 -4.89 11.40 -6.59
N LEU A 82 -6.04 11.80 -6.03
CA LEU A 82 -6.31 11.71 -4.61
C LEU A 82 -6.74 10.28 -4.22
N PRO A 83 -6.47 9.88 -2.96
CA PRO A 83 -7.02 8.64 -2.39
C PRO A 83 -8.52 8.52 -2.64
N CYS A 84 -8.99 7.36 -3.10
CA CYS A 84 -10.40 7.10 -3.30
C CYS A 84 -10.83 5.75 -2.71
N LYS A 85 -12.14 5.52 -2.59
CA LYS A 85 -12.68 4.23 -2.10
C LYS A 85 -12.76 3.19 -3.23
N ALA A 86 -12.49 1.92 -2.92
CA ALA A 86 -12.71 0.80 -3.84
C ALA A 86 -14.07 0.14 -3.57
N ARG A 87 -14.12 -0.84 -2.67
CA ARG A 87 -15.34 -1.47 -2.13
C ARG A 87 -15.90 -0.68 -0.94
N ALA A 88 -17.09 -1.03 -0.44
CA ALA A 88 -17.71 -0.36 0.71
C ALA A 88 -16.80 -0.34 1.96
N PHE A 89 -15.98 -1.37 2.13
CA PHE A 89 -15.05 -1.56 3.23
C PHE A 89 -13.59 -1.19 2.90
N GLU A 90 -13.35 -0.56 1.75
CA GLU A 90 -12.03 -0.05 1.34
C GLU A 90 -12.13 1.46 1.15
N LEU A 91 -12.07 2.16 2.27
CA LEU A 91 -12.17 3.61 2.32
C LEU A 91 -10.89 4.27 1.78
N ALA A 92 -11.01 5.53 1.38
CA ALA A 92 -9.84 6.36 1.11
C ALA A 92 -9.02 6.49 2.40
N SER A 93 -7.80 5.93 2.41
CA SER A 93 -6.98 5.75 3.60
C SER A 93 -5.51 5.61 3.20
N LEU A 94 -4.57 5.84 4.11
CA LEU A 94 -3.17 5.44 3.88
C LEU A 94 -3.05 3.94 4.10
N SER A 95 -2.42 3.24 3.16
CA SER A 95 -2.29 1.78 3.23
C SER A 95 -0.95 1.37 3.83
N GLY A 96 -0.98 0.57 4.89
CA GLY A 96 0.24 -0.02 5.47
C GLY A 96 0.79 -1.22 4.68
N ASP A 97 -0.05 -1.91 3.90
CA ASP A 97 0.35 -3.08 3.09
C ASP A 97 0.82 -2.66 1.69
N GLU A 98 -0.08 -2.00 0.93
CA GLU A 98 0.16 -1.63 -0.47
C GLU A 98 1.36 -0.69 -0.63
N SER A 99 1.57 0.20 0.34
CA SER A 99 2.70 1.13 0.33
C SER A 99 4.06 0.45 0.49
N VAL A 100 4.12 -0.77 1.03
CA VAL A 100 5.38 -1.54 1.11
C VAL A 100 5.83 -1.90 -0.29
N GLY A 101 4.95 -2.48 -1.11
CA GLY A 101 5.26 -2.85 -2.48
C GLY A 101 5.66 -1.66 -3.34
N ILE A 102 4.98 -0.51 -3.18
CA ILE A 102 5.35 0.73 -3.88
C ILE A 102 6.75 1.19 -3.46
N THR A 103 7.04 1.21 -2.16
CA THR A 103 8.35 1.63 -1.65
C THR A 103 9.45 0.69 -2.15
N GLU A 104 9.25 -0.63 -2.02
CA GLU A 104 10.19 -1.65 -2.50
C GLU A 104 10.46 -1.48 -4.01
N PHE A 105 9.43 -1.23 -4.83
CA PHE A 105 9.60 -0.96 -6.26
C PHE A 105 10.48 0.27 -6.50
N LEU A 106 10.26 1.38 -5.78
CA LEU A 106 11.11 2.58 -5.92
C LEU A 106 12.57 2.31 -5.53
N LEU A 107 12.83 1.44 -4.53
CA LEU A 107 14.19 1.03 -4.17
C LEU A 107 14.92 0.27 -5.30
N THR A 108 14.19 -0.32 -6.25
CA THR A 108 14.78 -1.07 -7.38
C THR A 108 15.32 -0.19 -8.51
N LEU A 109 15.06 1.12 -8.46
CA LEU A 109 15.50 2.05 -9.50
C LEU A 109 17.03 2.25 -9.41
N PRO A 110 17.79 2.07 -10.51
CA PRO A 110 19.24 2.02 -10.48
C PRO A 110 19.88 3.38 -10.20
N ASN A 111 19.23 4.48 -10.60
CA ASN A 111 19.66 5.85 -10.38
C ASN A 111 18.44 6.68 -9.96
N PRO A 112 17.98 6.54 -8.70
CA PRO A 112 16.76 7.20 -8.25
C PRO A 112 16.96 8.72 -8.22
N SER A 113 16.01 9.47 -8.79
CA SER A 113 16.06 10.93 -8.76
C SER A 113 15.92 11.47 -7.33
N THR A 114 16.23 12.75 -7.11
CA THR A 114 16.04 13.40 -5.80
C THR A 114 14.59 13.30 -5.31
N GLU A 115 13.60 13.39 -6.21
CA GLU A 115 12.18 13.23 -5.89
C GLU A 115 11.87 11.81 -5.42
N VAL A 116 12.42 10.79 -6.09
CA VAL A 116 12.27 9.38 -5.67
C VAL A 116 12.90 9.16 -4.30
N ARG A 117 14.12 9.67 -4.07
CA ARG A 117 14.80 9.51 -2.78
C ARG A 117 14.02 10.18 -1.64
N ARG A 118 13.47 11.38 -1.89
CA ARG A 118 12.59 12.07 -0.94
C ARG A 118 11.31 11.30 -0.67
N ALA A 119 10.67 10.75 -1.71
CA ALA A 119 9.46 9.96 -1.58
C ALA A 119 9.68 8.70 -0.72
N VAL A 120 10.77 7.96 -0.98
CA VAL A 120 11.17 6.79 -0.20
C VAL A 120 11.45 7.16 1.26
N ALA A 121 12.25 8.21 1.50
CA ALA A 121 12.58 8.64 2.85
C ALA A 121 11.33 9.03 3.66
N ALA A 122 10.38 9.74 3.02
CA ALA A 122 9.11 10.10 3.64
C ALA A 122 8.24 8.87 3.97
N ALA A 123 8.16 7.90 3.05
CA ALA A 123 7.43 6.65 3.27
C ALA A 123 8.03 5.85 4.45
N VAL A 124 9.36 5.73 4.50
CA VAL A 124 10.07 5.06 5.61
C VAL A 124 9.83 5.78 6.93
N ALA A 125 9.93 7.12 6.96
CA ALA A 125 9.64 7.90 8.16
C ALA A 125 8.19 7.70 8.63
N TRP A 126 7.24 7.63 7.70
CA TRP A 126 5.84 7.33 8.00
C TRP A 126 5.67 5.92 8.59
N PHE A 127 6.29 4.89 8.00
CA PHE A 127 6.24 3.53 8.54
C PHE A 127 6.83 3.47 9.95
N GLN A 128 7.94 4.16 10.22
CA GLN A 128 8.52 4.22 11.56
C GLN A 128 7.56 4.88 12.58
N ALA A 129 6.87 5.95 12.18
CA ALA A 129 5.94 6.68 13.03
C ALA A 129 4.58 5.98 13.23
N SER A 130 4.17 5.12 12.29
CA SER A 130 2.85 4.47 12.27
C SER A 130 2.84 3.08 12.94
N LYS A 131 3.91 2.70 13.63
CA LYS A 131 4.00 1.42 14.35
C LYS A 131 2.91 1.27 15.40
N ILE A 132 2.36 0.07 15.49
CA ILE A 132 1.56 -0.41 16.61
C ILE A 132 2.47 -1.30 17.45
N GLU A 133 3.10 -0.70 18.45
CA GLU A 133 4.07 -1.39 19.30
C GLU A 133 3.40 -2.26 20.36
N ASN A 134 4.15 -3.26 20.84
CA ASN A 134 3.78 -4.16 21.92
C ASN A 134 2.40 -4.84 21.72
N THR A 135 2.04 -5.13 20.48
CA THR A 135 0.73 -5.68 20.11
C THR A 135 0.90 -6.77 19.05
N ALA A 136 0.22 -7.89 19.22
CA ALA A 136 0.17 -9.00 18.26
C ALA A 136 -1.27 -9.33 17.85
N VAL A 137 -1.42 -9.93 16.67
CA VAL A 137 -2.69 -10.53 16.22
C VAL A 137 -2.69 -12.00 16.59
N GLN A 138 -3.76 -12.48 17.21
CA GLN A 138 -3.94 -13.88 17.58
C GLN A 138 -5.29 -14.40 17.12
N ASP A 139 -5.28 -15.62 16.56
CA ASP A 139 -6.49 -16.40 16.35
C ASP A 139 -6.79 -17.22 17.61
N ILE A 140 -7.99 -17.09 18.15
CA ILE A 140 -8.43 -17.74 19.38
C ILE A 140 -9.66 -18.61 19.13
N ALA A 141 -9.86 -19.64 19.95
CA ALA A 141 -11.12 -20.34 20.00
C ALA A 141 -12.19 -19.46 20.68
N ASP A 142 -13.35 -19.33 20.06
CA ASP A 142 -14.52 -18.65 20.62
C ASP A 142 -15.80 -19.36 20.17
N PRO A 143 -16.32 -20.32 20.96
CA PRO A 143 -17.53 -21.08 20.63
C PRO A 143 -18.79 -20.23 20.42
N LYS A 144 -18.79 -18.97 20.83
CA LYS A 144 -19.92 -18.05 20.64
C LYS A 144 -19.96 -17.48 19.22
N GLN A 145 -18.88 -17.61 18.45
CA GLN A 145 -18.80 -17.11 17.07
C GLN A 145 -19.26 -18.16 16.06
N PRO A 146 -19.75 -17.76 14.87
CA PRO A 146 -20.28 -18.68 13.85
C PRO A 146 -19.33 -19.80 13.41
N LYS A 147 -18.01 -19.60 13.51
CA LYS A 147 -16.97 -20.59 13.15
C LYS A 147 -16.18 -21.09 14.36
N GLY A 148 -16.65 -20.86 15.59
CA GLY A 148 -15.97 -21.28 16.81
C GLY A 148 -14.62 -20.60 17.05
N ARG A 149 -14.33 -19.49 16.36
CA ARG A 149 -13.05 -18.78 16.42
C ARG A 149 -13.21 -17.27 16.27
N ASP A 150 -12.24 -16.54 16.80
CA ASP A 150 -12.11 -15.10 16.61
C ASP A 150 -10.67 -14.70 16.32
N ARG A 151 -10.49 -13.49 15.81
CA ARG A 151 -9.19 -12.84 15.64
C ARG A 151 -9.15 -11.56 16.46
N VAL A 152 -8.19 -11.50 17.36
CA VAL A 152 -8.03 -10.40 18.33
C VAL A 152 -6.65 -9.77 18.24
N MET A 153 -6.56 -8.50 18.66
CA MET A 153 -5.28 -7.85 18.92
C MET A 153 -5.03 -7.86 20.43
N VAL A 154 -3.87 -8.35 20.85
CA VAL A 154 -3.52 -8.52 22.26
C VAL A 154 -2.15 -7.92 22.57
N PRO A 155 -1.91 -7.47 23.81
CA PRO A 155 -0.59 -7.03 24.23
C PRO A 155 0.46 -8.14 24.08
N GLN A 156 1.60 -7.82 23.48
CA GLN A 156 2.75 -8.70 23.37
C GLN A 156 4.03 -7.87 23.31
N ALA A 157 4.80 -7.84 24.40
CA ALA A 157 6.02 -7.04 24.50
C ALA A 157 7.01 -7.33 23.36
N GLY A 158 7.60 -6.28 22.79
CA GLY A 158 8.60 -6.39 21.71
C GLY A 158 8.04 -6.71 20.33
N SER A 159 6.74 -6.98 20.20
CA SER A 159 6.10 -7.12 18.88
C SER A 159 5.78 -5.75 18.28
N THR A 160 5.74 -5.67 16.95
CA THR A 160 5.34 -4.47 16.20
C THR A 160 4.45 -4.86 15.04
N LEU A 161 3.34 -4.15 14.88
CA LEU A 161 2.44 -4.31 13.75
C LEU A 161 2.24 -2.98 13.03
N TRP A 162 1.68 -3.08 11.83
CA TRP A 162 1.09 -1.97 11.11
C TRP A 162 -0.33 -2.33 10.74
N ALA A 163 -1.24 -1.36 10.85
CA ALA A 163 -2.58 -1.51 10.34
C ALA A 163 -2.56 -1.49 8.81
N ARG A 164 -3.56 -2.12 8.20
CA ARG A 164 -3.72 -2.08 6.74
C ARG A 164 -4.21 -0.72 6.27
N PHE A 165 -5.00 -0.04 7.09
CA PHE A 165 -5.61 1.25 6.79
C PHE A 165 -5.37 2.23 7.93
N TYR A 166 -4.94 3.44 7.58
CA TYR A 166 -4.83 4.58 8.48
C TYR A 166 -5.65 5.74 7.94
N ASP A 167 -6.34 6.45 8.83
CA ASP A 167 -7.13 7.61 8.47
C ASP A 167 -6.27 8.73 7.86
N LEU A 168 -6.75 9.32 6.76
CA LEU A 168 -6.04 10.33 5.99
C LEU A 168 -5.76 11.60 6.79
N ASN A 169 -6.59 11.92 7.79
CA ASN A 169 -6.47 13.17 8.53
C ASN A 169 -5.69 13.01 9.82
N THR A 170 -5.89 11.90 10.54
CA THR A 170 -5.41 11.68 11.91
C THR A 170 -4.24 10.69 12.00
N ASN A 171 -3.98 9.94 10.93
CA ASN A 171 -3.00 8.86 10.91
C ASN A 171 -3.24 7.75 11.94
N GLN A 172 -4.47 7.60 12.41
CA GLN A 172 -4.84 6.53 13.32
C GLN A 172 -5.24 5.28 12.53
N PRO A 173 -4.91 4.07 13.02
CA PRO A 173 -5.46 2.83 12.49
C PRO A 173 -6.99 2.88 12.40
N ILE A 174 -7.54 2.42 11.28
CA ILE A 174 -8.99 2.25 11.12
C ILE A 174 -9.32 0.83 10.69
N TYR A 175 -10.41 0.32 11.23
CA TYR A 175 -10.96 -1.01 10.95
C TYR A 175 -12.36 -0.84 10.39
N VAL A 176 -12.67 -1.48 9.27
CA VAL A 176 -13.91 -1.21 8.54
C VAL A 176 -14.65 -2.50 8.29
N GLY A 177 -15.88 -2.59 8.79
CA GLY A 177 -16.79 -3.73 8.56
C GLY A 177 -17.51 -3.63 7.22
N ARG A 178 -18.52 -4.49 7.01
CA ARG A 178 -19.38 -4.44 5.82
C ARG A 178 -20.28 -3.22 5.75
N ASP A 179 -20.52 -2.56 6.88
CA ASP A 179 -21.25 -1.29 6.96
C ASP A 179 -20.48 -0.11 6.35
N GLY A 180 -19.17 -0.27 6.11
CA GLY A 180 -18.32 0.77 5.56
C GLY A 180 -18.00 1.89 6.55
N VAL A 181 -18.26 1.69 7.85
CA VAL A 181 -17.98 2.67 8.90
C VAL A 181 -16.58 2.40 9.47
N PRO A 182 -15.72 3.43 9.60
CA PRO A 182 -14.42 3.26 10.24
C PRO A 182 -14.58 3.17 11.77
N HIS A 183 -13.97 2.15 12.34
CA HIS A 183 -13.86 1.92 13.78
C HIS A 183 -12.40 2.02 14.23
N ALA A 184 -12.20 2.40 15.49
CA ALA A 184 -10.87 2.55 16.07
C ALA A 184 -10.24 1.23 16.54
N ARG A 185 -11.04 0.17 16.75
CA ARG A 185 -10.54 -1.13 17.23
C ARG A 185 -11.00 -2.25 16.33
N LEU A 186 -10.14 -3.26 16.17
CA LEU A 186 -10.50 -4.48 15.44
C LEU A 186 -11.73 -5.16 16.04
N ALA A 187 -11.89 -5.13 17.37
CA ALA A 187 -13.03 -5.77 18.06
C ALA A 187 -14.40 -5.15 17.70
N ASP A 188 -14.42 -3.93 17.14
CA ASP A 188 -15.65 -3.18 16.88
C ASP A 188 -16.29 -3.52 15.52
N ILE A 189 -15.61 -4.28 14.64
CA ILE A 189 -16.17 -4.78 13.36
C ILE A 189 -16.63 -6.22 13.51
N GLU A 190 -17.48 -6.74 12.63
CA GLU A 190 -18.02 -8.09 12.72
C GLU A 190 -16.94 -9.21 12.64
N ASN A 191 -17.14 -10.30 13.40
CA ASN A 191 -16.22 -11.44 13.47
C ASN A 191 -15.84 -12.02 12.10
N GLU A 192 -16.78 -12.05 11.15
CA GLU A 192 -16.55 -12.52 9.79
C GLU A 192 -15.48 -11.70 9.06
N ARG A 193 -15.42 -10.38 9.29
CA ARG A 193 -14.37 -9.52 8.73
C ARG A 193 -13.08 -9.64 9.52
N ARG A 194 -13.13 -9.63 10.86
CA ARG A 194 -11.94 -9.79 11.71
C ARG A 194 -11.16 -11.05 11.34
N THR A 195 -11.85 -12.16 11.16
CA THR A 195 -11.24 -13.47 10.87
C THR A 195 -10.98 -13.71 9.38
N GLY A 196 -11.70 -13.02 8.49
CA GLY A 196 -11.63 -13.23 7.04
C GLY A 196 -10.70 -12.27 6.30
N TYR A 197 -10.22 -11.21 6.94
CA TYR A 197 -9.38 -10.20 6.31
C TYR A 197 -8.24 -9.76 7.24
N VAL A 198 -7.06 -9.50 6.66
CA VAL A 198 -5.88 -9.11 7.44
C VAL A 198 -5.85 -7.59 7.57
N TYR A 199 -6.20 -7.11 8.77
CA TYR A 199 -6.19 -5.67 9.11
C TYR A 199 -4.91 -5.19 9.77
N ALA A 200 -4.07 -6.09 10.29
CA ALA A 200 -2.77 -5.71 10.85
C ALA A 200 -1.77 -6.86 10.69
N ALA A 201 -0.53 -6.52 10.32
CA ALA A 201 0.55 -7.48 10.14
C ALA A 201 1.92 -6.78 10.21
N THR A 202 2.98 -7.51 9.91
CA THR A 202 4.38 -7.04 9.96
C THR A 202 4.92 -6.62 8.58
N TRP A 203 4.06 -6.29 7.61
CA TRP A 203 4.48 -6.06 6.20
C TRP A 203 5.71 -5.15 6.05
N PRO A 204 5.82 -3.99 6.73
CA PRO A 204 6.97 -3.09 6.57
C PRO A 204 8.28 -3.57 7.21
N GLU A 205 8.27 -4.63 8.04
CA GLU A 205 9.43 -5.02 8.86
C GLU A 205 10.68 -5.30 8.03
N LYS A 206 10.56 -6.10 6.98
CA LYS A 206 11.68 -6.44 6.08
C LYS A 206 12.21 -5.20 5.35
N LEU A 207 11.30 -4.34 4.88
CA LEU A 207 11.63 -3.08 4.21
C LEU A 207 12.46 -2.20 5.14
N LEU A 208 12.00 -2.00 6.37
CA LEU A 208 12.64 -1.11 7.36
C LEU A 208 13.97 -1.64 7.87
N ASN A 209 14.07 -2.95 8.16
CA ASN A 209 15.22 -3.51 8.85
C ASN A 209 16.32 -3.99 7.91
N ARG A 210 16.03 -4.16 6.62
CA ARG A 210 16.98 -4.77 5.68
C ARG A 210 17.10 -4.01 4.36
N ASP A 211 15.98 -3.84 3.65
CA ASP A 211 16.05 -3.41 2.26
C ASP A 211 16.34 -1.91 2.15
N TYR A 212 15.70 -1.07 2.96
CA TYR A 212 15.97 0.37 3.01
C TYR A 212 17.38 0.71 3.54
N PRO A 213 17.86 0.17 4.67
CA PRO A 213 19.22 0.45 5.15
C PRO A 213 20.29 0.11 4.11
N LYS A 214 20.14 -1.02 3.41
CA LYS A 214 21.05 -1.40 2.31
C LYS A 214 20.98 -0.44 1.13
N TRP A 215 19.79 0.03 0.77
CA TRP A 215 19.62 1.00 -0.30
C TRP A 215 20.19 2.37 0.07
N GLN A 216 20.01 2.83 1.31
CA GLN A 216 20.46 4.13 1.81
C GLN A 216 21.99 4.26 1.83
N GLN A 217 22.73 3.16 1.99
CA GLN A 217 24.19 3.14 1.86
C GLN A 217 24.67 3.58 0.46
N LYS A 218 23.85 3.32 -0.57
CA LYS A 218 24.15 3.72 -1.97
C LYS A 218 23.55 5.08 -2.32
N TRP A 219 22.37 5.36 -1.76
CA TRP A 219 21.57 6.55 -2.07
C TRP A 219 21.21 7.27 -0.78
N PRO A 220 22.09 8.15 -0.27
CA PRO A 220 21.79 8.93 0.90
C PRO A 220 20.51 9.75 0.68
N ALA A 221 19.75 9.91 1.77
CA ALA A 221 18.60 10.79 1.78
C ALA A 221 19.04 12.21 1.36
N PRO A 222 18.24 12.91 0.55
CA PRO A 222 18.55 14.27 0.12
C PRO A 222 18.52 15.26 1.27
#